data_AF-A0A961H144-F1
#
_entry.id   AF-A0A961H144-F1
#
_cell.length_a   1.000
_cell.length_b   1.000
_cell.length_c   1.000
_cell.angle_alpha   90.00
_cell.angle_beta   90.00
_cell.angle_gamma   90.00
#
_symmetry.space_group_name_H-M   'P 1'
#
loop_
_entity.id
_entity.type
_entity.pdbx_description
1 polymer ?
#
loop_
_entity_poly.entity_id
_entity_poly.type
_entity_poly.pdbx_seq_one_letter_code
_entity_poly.pdbx_strand_id
1 'polypeptide(L)' 'MDRFLDALCAGADSFPTSSFWKPALPDADDEAFAQLALEAKVGYLVTFNQRHFPADRLPAVQVVSPREFLQVLQSIVP' A
#
# COMPACT_ATOMS: atom_id res chain seq x y z
N MET A 1 17.33 -0.50 -13.67
CA MET A 1 16.08 -0.76 -12.93
C MET A 1 15.76 0.42 -12.03
N ASP A 2 16.76 1.05 -11.43
CA ASP A 2 16.60 2.09 -10.39
C ASP A 2 15.89 3.35 -10.87
N ARG A 3 16.15 3.84 -12.09
CA ARG A 3 15.53 5.07 -12.63
C ARG A 3 14.00 5.09 -12.61
N PHE A 4 13.35 3.93 -12.78
CA PHE A 4 11.88 3.87 -12.72
C PHE A 4 11.37 4.05 -11.29
N LEU A 5 12.00 3.38 -10.33
CA LEU A 5 11.66 3.50 -8.92
C LEU A 5 11.99 4.91 -8.40
N ASP A 6 13.12 5.47 -8.80
CA ASP A 6 13.51 6.84 -8.45
C ASP A 6 12.48 7.86 -8.94
N ALA A 7 11.99 7.72 -10.18
CA ALA A 7 10.97 8.59 -10.73
C ALA A 7 9.62 8.45 -10.00
N LEU A 8 9.24 7.21 -9.65
CA LEU A 8 8.04 6.95 -8.87
C LEU A 8 8.14 7.60 -7.48
N CYS A 9 9.27 7.44 -6.79
CA CYS A 9 9.53 8.04 -5.50
C CYS A 9 9.57 9.58 -5.58
N ALA A 10 10.15 10.14 -6.64
CA ALA A 10 10.20 11.59 -6.83
C ALA A 10 8.82 12.22 -7.08
N GLY A 11 7.86 11.45 -7.62
CA GLY A 11 6.48 11.86 -7.80
C GLY A 11 5.53 11.47 -6.66
N ALA A 12 6.01 10.77 -5.63
CA ALA A 12 5.18 10.30 -4.53
C ALA A 12 4.98 11.38 -3.46
N ASP A 13 3.80 11.38 -2.84
CA ASP A 13 3.55 12.18 -1.65
C ASP A 13 4.22 11.55 -0.42
N SER A 14 4.93 12.37 0.36
CA SER A 14 5.45 11.95 1.66
C SER A 14 4.38 12.13 2.74
N PHE A 15 4.17 11.09 3.55
CA PHE A 15 3.19 11.12 4.64
C PHE A 15 3.87 10.72 5.96
N PRO A 16 3.84 11.60 6.99
CA PRO A 16 4.39 11.26 8.29
C PRO A 16 3.43 10.35 9.06
N THR A 17 3.96 9.28 9.64
CA THR A 17 3.16 8.34 10.44
C THR A 17 3.20 8.67 11.94
N SER A 18 2.17 8.23 12.66
CA SER A 18 2.04 8.46 14.10
C SER A 18 2.90 7.51 14.94
N SER A 19 3.18 7.89 16.19
CA SER A 19 3.88 7.01 17.15
C SER A 19 2.95 6.02 17.88
N PHE A 20 1.65 6.01 17.57
CA PHE A 20 0.62 5.23 18.30
C PHE A 20 0.23 3.93 17.61
N TRP A 21 1.02 3.49 16.62
CA TRP A 21 0.78 2.26 15.88
C TRP A 21 0.76 1.03 16.80
N LYS A 22 -0.18 0.13 16.54
CA LYS A 22 -0.30 -1.15 17.24
C LYS A 22 -0.16 -2.29 16.23
N PRO A 23 1.05 -2.85 16.09
CA PRO A 23 1.31 -3.98 15.19
C PRO A 23 0.38 -5.17 15.45
N ALA A 24 -0.13 -5.76 14.38
CA ALA A 24 -1.04 -6.90 14.43
C ALA A 24 -1.09 -7.74 13.14
N LEU A 25 -0.22 -7.48 12.17
CA LEU A 25 -0.11 -8.27 10.95
C LEU A 25 0.53 -9.64 11.24
N PRO A 26 0.28 -10.63 10.35
CA PRO A 26 0.99 -11.91 10.40
C PRO A 26 2.51 -11.79 10.21
N ASP A 27 2.95 -10.82 9.42
CA ASP A 27 4.35 -10.53 9.14
C ASP A 27 4.72 -9.16 9.71
N ALA A 28 5.73 -9.14 10.60
CA ALA A 28 6.13 -7.93 11.31
C ALA A 28 6.88 -6.93 10.40
N ASP A 29 7.51 -7.40 9.33
CA ASP A 29 8.26 -6.55 8.40
C ASP A 29 7.32 -5.69 7.53
N ASP A 30 6.04 -6.07 7.46
CA ASP A 30 5.02 -5.41 6.65
C ASP A 30 4.23 -4.31 7.39
N GLU A 31 4.46 -4.15 8.69
CA GLU A 31 3.69 -3.26 9.58
C GLU A 31 3.74 -1.80 9.14
N ALA A 32 4.90 -1.32 8.71
CA ALA A 32 5.08 0.07 8.28
C ALA A 32 4.20 0.40 7.06
N PHE A 33 3.97 -0.57 6.17
CA PHE A 33 3.12 -0.38 4.99
C PHE A 33 1.63 -0.34 5.36
N ALA A 34 1.19 -1.19 6.30
CA ALA A 34 -0.18 -1.14 6.79
C ALA A 34 -0.47 0.14 7.57
N GLN A 35 0.48 0.58 8.41
CA GLN A 35 0.38 1.85 9.11
C GLN A 35 0.21 3.01 8.12
N LEU A 36 1.13 3.11 7.16
CA LEU A 36 1.09 4.16 6.15
C LEU A 36 -0.22 4.13 5.37
N ALA A 37 -0.68 2.95 4.92
CA ALA A 37 -1.89 2.84 4.14
C ALA A 37 -3.14 3.33 4.89
N LEU A 38 -3.28 2.94 6.17
CA LEU A 38 -4.43 3.34 7.00
C LEU A 38 -4.37 4.81 7.40
N GLU A 39 -3.21 5.30 7.84
CA GLU A 39 -3.08 6.68 8.31
C GLU A 39 -3.14 7.69 7.15
N ALA A 40 -2.54 7.36 5.99
CA ALA A 40 -2.63 8.17 4.77
C ALA A 40 -3.98 8.00 4.03
N LYS A 41 -4.87 7.10 4.51
CA LYS A 41 -6.21 6.85 3.95
C LYS A 41 -6.17 6.52 2.46
N VAL A 42 -5.21 5.71 2.04
CA VAL A 42 -5.10 5.31 0.64
C VAL A 42 -6.22 4.34 0.28
N GLY A 43 -6.68 4.37 -0.96
CA GLY A 43 -7.68 3.41 -1.45
C GLY A 43 -7.10 2.02 -1.74
N TYR A 44 -5.81 1.95 -2.08
CA TYR A 44 -5.15 0.74 -2.56
C TYR A 44 -3.78 0.56 -1.92
N LEU A 45 -3.46 -0.68 -1.51
CA LEU A 45 -2.11 -1.14 -1.21
C LEU A 45 -1.70 -2.13 -2.30
N VAL A 46 -0.70 -1.76 -3.09
CA VAL A 46 -0.26 -2.56 -4.25
C VAL A 46 0.96 -3.40 -3.86
N THR A 47 0.83 -4.72 -3.83
CA THR A 47 1.89 -5.63 -3.36
C THR A 47 1.77 -7.04 -3.94
N PHE A 48 2.89 -7.75 -4.08
CA PHE A 48 2.86 -9.20 -4.35
C PHE A 48 2.66 -10.03 -3.07
N ASN A 49 2.77 -9.43 -1.88
CA ASN A 49 2.68 -10.09 -0.58
C ASN A 49 1.26 -10.03 0.02
N GLN A 50 0.20 -10.10 -0.81
CA GLN A 50 -1.18 -9.85 -0.37
C GLN A 50 -1.60 -10.68 0.86
N ARG A 51 -1.10 -11.91 0.99
CA ARG A 51 -1.34 -12.80 2.13
C ARG A 51 -0.89 -12.24 3.49
N HIS A 52 0.03 -11.27 3.52
CA HIS A 52 0.51 -10.62 4.75
C HIS A 52 -0.44 -9.49 5.22
N PHE A 53 -1.42 -9.10 4.39
CA PHE A 53 -2.35 -8.00 4.67
C PHE A 53 -3.81 -8.48 4.62
N PRO A 54 -4.26 -9.25 5.61
CA PRO A 54 -5.64 -9.76 5.62
C PRO A 54 -6.65 -8.62 5.82
N ALA A 55 -7.83 -8.76 5.21
CA ALA A 55 -8.82 -7.68 5.10
C ALA A 55 -9.37 -7.19 6.45
N ASP A 56 -9.36 -8.03 7.48
CA ASP A 56 -9.74 -7.66 8.85
C ASP A 56 -8.74 -6.70 9.51
N ARG A 57 -7.50 -6.64 9.00
CA ARG A 57 -6.46 -5.71 9.47
C ARG A 57 -6.45 -4.40 8.71
N LEU A 58 -6.86 -4.39 7.44
CA LEU A 58 -6.96 -3.20 6.61
C LEU A 58 -8.35 -3.04 5.96
N PRO A 59 -9.43 -2.90 6.75
CA PRO A 59 -10.81 -2.95 6.23
C PRO A 59 -11.16 -1.80 5.27
N ALA A 60 -10.40 -0.70 5.28
CA ALA A 60 -10.60 0.47 4.42
C ALA A 60 -9.68 0.49 3.18
N VAL A 61 -8.78 -0.48 3.02
CA VAL A 61 -7.76 -0.49 1.96
C VAL A 61 -7.92 -1.73 1.10
N GLN A 62 -7.95 -1.55 -0.23
CA GLN A 62 -7.96 -2.67 -1.16
C GLN A 62 -6.52 -3.16 -1.39
N VAL A 63 -6.21 -4.35 -0.89
CA VAL A 63 -4.90 -4.98 -1.09
C VAL A 63 -4.89 -5.73 -2.43
N VAL A 64 -4.15 -5.22 -3.40
CA VAL A 64 -4.16 -5.71 -4.78
C VAL A 64 -2.75 -6.04 -5.25
N SER A 65 -2.63 -6.99 -6.17
CA SER A 65 -1.39 -7.22 -6.91
C SER A 65 -1.13 -6.09 -7.91
N PRO A 66 0.12 -5.86 -8.34
CA PRO A 66 0.42 -4.91 -9.41
C PRO A 66 -0.39 -5.16 -10.68
N ARG A 67 -0.66 -6.43 -11.02
CA ARG A 67 -1.48 -6.78 -12.18
C ARG A 67 -2.92 -6.32 -12.02
N GLU A 68 -3.53 -6.57 -10.88
CA GLU A 68 -4.91 -6.13 -10.58
C GLU A 68 -4.99 -4.60 -10.55
N PHE A 69 -3.98 -3.92 -9.98
CA PHE A 69 -3.96 -2.46 -9.96
C PHE A 69 -3.84 -1.85 -11.37
N LEU A 70 -3.07 -2.45 -12.27
CA LEU A 70 -3.02 -2.01 -13.67
C LEU A 70 -4.40 -2.11 -14.35
N GLN A 71 -5.19 -3.14 -14.04
CA GLN A 71 -6.56 -3.26 -14.56
C GLN A 71 -7.48 -2.16 -14.02
N VAL A 72 -7.33 -1.82 -12.74
CA VAL A 72 -8.04 -0.67 -12.13
C VAL A 72 -7.67 0.63 -12.86
N LEU A 73 -6.38 0.89 -13.06
CA LEU A 73 -5.92 2.11 -13.77
C LEU A 73 -6.46 2.18 -15.20
N GLN A 74 -6.48 1.06 -15.92
CA GLN A 74 -7.04 0.99 -17.28
C GLN A 74 -8.54 1.23 -17.34
N SER A 75 -9.28 0.99 -16.25
CA SER A 75 -10.70 1.33 -16.17
C SER A 75 -10.97 2.81 -15.87
N ILE A 76 -9.96 3.52 -15.34
CA ILE A 76 -10.05 4.93 -14.93
C ILE A 76 -9.58 5.85 -16.06
N VAL A 77 -8.60 5.42 -16.84
CA VAL A 77 -8.09 6.15 -18.00
C VAL A 77 -8.91 5.77 -19.24
N PRO A 78 -9.68 6.69 -19.84
CA PRO A 78 -10.49 6.41 -21.04
C PRO A 78 -9.66 6.09 -22.28
#